data_AF-A0A932LS23-F1
#
_entry.id   AF-A0A932LS23-F1
#
_cell.length_a   1.000
_cell.length_b   1.000
_cell.length_c   1.000
_cell.angle_alpha   90.00
_cell.angle_beta   90.00
_cell.angle_gamma   90.00
#
_symmetry.space_group_name_H-M   'P 1'
#
loop_
_entity.id
_entity.type
_entity.pdbx_description
1 polymer ?
#
loop_
_entity_poly.entity_id
_entity_poly.type
_entity_poly.pdbx_seq_one_letter_code
_entity_poly.pdbx_strand_id
1 'polypeptide(L)'
;MASGLPLFDRTPETSDPVQACELQAPWNAPRPLLKSMDEFEETPVSWLWKGIVPQGRVTLLAGDPGVGKSLVTLDLAARVSAGAPFPRSISPRRPAVR
;
A
#
# COMPACT_ATOMS: atom_id res chain seq x y z
N MET A 1 -57.83 12.05 10.79
CA MET A 1 -56.61 12.86 10.55
C MET A 1 -55.42 11.99 10.91
N ALA A 2 -54.89 11.26 9.94
CA ALA A 2 -53.85 10.26 10.17
C ALA A 2 -52.47 10.89 10.00
N SER A 3 -51.73 11.01 11.09
CA SER A 3 -50.35 11.51 11.11
C SER A 3 -49.41 10.35 10.81
N GLY A 4 -48.91 10.29 9.57
CA GLY A 4 -47.86 9.37 9.16
C GLY A 4 -46.53 9.75 9.80
N LEU A 5 -46.07 8.94 10.74
CA LEU A 5 -44.69 8.98 11.21
C LEU A 5 -43.77 8.50 10.06
N PRO A 6 -42.61 9.14 9.82
CA PRO A 6 -41.71 8.74 8.74
C PRO A 6 -41.15 7.32 9.01
N LEU A 7 -41.10 6.52 7.95
CA LEU A 7 -40.66 5.12 7.88
C LEU A 7 -39.20 4.88 8.34
N PHE A 8 -38.46 5.91 8.75
CA PHE A 8 -37.02 5.88 8.98
C PHE A 8 -36.57 5.68 10.43
N ASP A 9 -37.48 5.66 11.40
CA ASP A 9 -37.11 5.46 12.81
C ASP A 9 -37.29 4.00 13.28
N ARG A 10 -36.51 3.11 12.66
CA ARG A 10 -36.16 1.84 13.29
C ARG A 10 -34.65 1.79 13.45
N THR A 11 -34.10 2.46 14.45
CA THR A 11 -32.77 2.07 14.93
C THR A 11 -32.87 0.67 15.52
N PRO A 12 -32.13 -0.34 15.01
CA PRO A 12 -31.92 -1.53 15.80
C PRO A 12 -31.05 -1.12 16.99
N GLU A 13 -31.57 -1.27 18.20
CA GLU A 13 -30.75 -1.31 19.41
C GLU A 13 -29.82 -2.52 19.30
N THR A 14 -28.68 -2.33 18.64
CA THR A 14 -27.60 -3.30 18.63
C THR A 14 -26.54 -2.78 19.59
N SER A 15 -26.62 -3.26 20.82
CA SER A 15 -25.64 -3.02 21.90
C SER A 15 -24.32 -3.78 21.70
N ASP A 16 -24.13 -4.43 20.54
CA ASP A 16 -22.92 -5.15 20.19
C ASP A 16 -22.07 -4.35 19.17
N PRO A 17 -20.91 -3.79 19.56
CA PRO A 17 -20.06 -3.03 18.67
C PRO A 17 -19.47 -3.86 17.52
N VAL A 18 -19.52 -5.20 17.60
CA VAL A 18 -19.02 -6.10 16.55
C VAL A 18 -19.99 -6.16 15.35
N GLN A 19 -21.30 -6.17 15.59
CA GLN A 19 -22.32 -6.26 14.54
C GLN A 19 -22.48 -4.97 13.72
N ALA A 20 -22.15 -3.81 14.31
CA ALA A 20 -22.18 -2.53 13.59
C ALA A 20 -21.11 -2.46 12.48
N CYS A 21 -19.97 -3.14 12.64
CA CYS A 21 -18.93 -3.20 11.62
C CYS A 21 -19.23 -4.20 10.48
N GLU A 22 -20.07 -5.21 10.70
CA GLU A 22 -20.39 -6.22 9.67
C GLU A 22 -21.28 -5.68 8.55
N LEU A 23 -22.10 -4.65 8.81
CA LEU A 23 -23.07 -4.14 7.82
C LEU A 23 -22.45 -3.21 6.76
N GLN A 24 -21.15 -2.90 6.83
CA GLN A 24 -20.47 -1.95 5.95
C GLN A 24 -19.05 -2.36 5.56
N ALA A 25 -18.80 -3.65 5.28
CA ALA A 25 -17.64 -3.99 4.47
C ALA A 25 -18.04 -3.90 2.99
N PRO A 26 -17.76 -2.80 2.27
CA PRO A 26 -17.89 -2.83 0.81
C PRO A 26 -16.85 -3.83 0.29
N TRP A 27 -17.13 -4.41 -0.88
CA TRP A 27 -16.29 -5.35 -1.65
C TRP A 27 -16.01 -6.71 -0.96
N ASN A 28 -16.08 -7.80 -1.74
CA ASN A 28 -15.74 -9.18 -1.37
C ASN A 28 -14.29 -9.27 -0.90
N ALA A 29 -14.03 -8.82 0.33
CA ALA A 29 -12.70 -8.79 0.88
C ALA A 29 -12.27 -10.23 1.13
N PRO A 30 -11.19 -10.71 0.48
CA PRO A 30 -10.65 -12.02 0.80
C PRO A 30 -10.39 -12.07 2.30
N ARG A 31 -10.83 -13.16 2.93
CA ARG A 31 -10.60 -13.39 4.36
C ARG A 31 -9.10 -13.22 4.63
N PRO A 32 -8.70 -12.43 5.64
CA PRO A 32 -7.29 -12.26 5.96
C PRO A 32 -6.67 -13.64 6.25
N LEU A 33 -5.62 -13.98 5.51
CA LEU A 33 -4.87 -15.21 5.72
C LEU A 33 -3.96 -14.99 6.93
N LEU A 34 -4.36 -15.54 8.08
CA LEU A 34 -3.52 -15.57 9.28
C LEU A 34 -2.61 -16.80 9.21
N LYS A 35 -1.30 -16.57 9.20
CA LYS A 35 -0.26 -17.61 9.31
C LYS A 35 0.70 -17.23 10.41
N SER A 36 1.20 -18.21 11.14
CA SER A 36 2.24 -17.99 12.13
C SER A 36 3.56 -17.62 11.45
N MET A 37 4.41 -16.84 12.13
CA MET A 37 5.61 -16.28 11.50
C MET A 37 6.66 -17.34 11.15
N ASP A 38 6.64 -18.47 11.85
CA ASP A 38 7.46 -19.68 11.60
C ASP A 38 7.04 -20.46 10.34
N GLU A 39 5.84 -20.21 9.79
CA GLU A 39 5.41 -20.82 8.53
C GLU A 39 6.00 -20.15 7.28
N PHE A 40 6.72 -19.03 7.44
CA PHE A 40 7.30 -18.28 6.33
C PHE A 40 8.78 -18.61 6.15
N GLU A 41 9.14 -19.03 4.93
CA GLU A 41 10.53 -19.18 4.53
C GLU A 41 11.18 -17.81 4.28
N GLU A 42 12.35 -17.58 4.90
CA GLU A 42 13.13 -16.39 4.64
C GLU A 42 13.64 -16.39 3.21
N THR A 43 13.23 -15.39 2.43
CA THR A 43 13.71 -15.23 1.05
C THR A 43 14.68 -14.05 0.97
N PRO A 44 15.78 -14.19 0.22
CA PRO A 44 16.72 -13.09 0.03
C PRO A 44 16.01 -11.92 -0.66
N VAL A 45 16.24 -10.71 -0.14
CA VAL A 45 15.66 -9.50 -0.70
C VAL A 45 16.43 -9.09 -1.94
N SER A 46 15.80 -9.16 -3.11
CA SER A 46 16.27 -8.50 -4.33
C SER A 46 16.06 -7.00 -4.21
N TRP A 47 17.03 -6.20 -4.64
CA TRP A 47 17.01 -4.74 -4.46
C TRP A 47 16.90 -4.02 -5.80
N LEU A 48 15.98 -3.05 -5.87
CA LEU A 48 15.98 -2.05 -6.92
C LEU A 48 17.07 -1.01 -6.63
N TRP A 49 17.06 -0.46 -5.42
CA TRP A 49 18.09 0.42 -4.89
C TRP A 49 18.57 -0.14 -3.55
N LYS A 50 19.80 -0.67 -3.52
CA LYS A 50 20.35 -1.40 -2.38
C LYS A 50 20.25 -0.61 -1.06
N GLY A 51 19.58 -1.20 -0.08
CA GLY A 51 19.36 -0.62 1.25
C GLY A 51 18.23 0.40 1.35
N ILE A 52 17.56 0.74 0.24
CA ILE A 52 16.51 1.78 0.22
C ILE A 52 15.20 1.26 -0.38
N VAL A 53 15.25 0.68 -1.59
CA VAL A 53 14.04 0.22 -2.30
C VAL A 53 14.17 -1.27 -2.63
N PRO A 54 13.48 -2.17 -1.89
CA PRO A 54 13.36 -3.58 -2.26
C PRO A 54 12.57 -3.76 -3.55
N GLN A 55 12.99 -4.69 -4.39
CA GLN A 55 12.35 -4.98 -5.66
C GLN A 55 11.04 -5.78 -5.43
N GLY A 56 9.96 -5.35 -6.09
CA GLY A 56 8.67 -6.04 -6.03
C GLY A 56 7.98 -6.00 -4.66
N ARG A 57 8.42 -5.11 -3.75
CA ARG A 57 7.78 -4.86 -2.45
C ARG A 57 7.32 -3.41 -2.37
N VAL A 58 6.41 -3.13 -1.45
CA VAL A 58 5.91 -1.76 -1.21
C VAL A 58 6.94 -0.98 -0.38
N THR A 59 7.24 0.25 -0.80
CA THR A 59 8.10 1.20 -0.07
C THR A 59 7.29 2.46 0.21
N LEU A 60 7.24 2.90 1.47
CA LEU A 60 6.55 4.13 1.88
C LEU A 60 7.55 5.29 1.96
N LEU A 61 7.32 6.35 1.18
CA LEU A 61 8.07 7.60 1.27
C LEU A 61 7.30 8.62 2.13
N ALA A 62 7.79 8.90 3.33
CA ALA A 62 7.17 9.80 4.29
C ALA A 62 8.00 11.07 4.53
N GLY A 63 7.34 12.15 4.92
CA GLY A 63 7.94 13.46 5.18
C GLY A 63 6.92 14.59 5.03
N ASP A 64 7.28 15.80 5.45
CA ASP A 64 6.37 16.94 5.46
C ASP A 64 5.90 17.35 4.05
N PRO A 65 4.74 18.01 3.90
CA PRO A 65 4.34 18.62 2.64
C PRO A 65 5.44 19.56 2.11
N GLY A 66 5.67 19.54 0.80
CA GLY A 66 6.65 20.44 0.16
C GLY A 66 8.12 19.99 0.19
N VAL A 67 8.50 18.91 0.90
CA VAL A 67 9.90 18.44 0.98
C VAL A 67 10.41 17.69 -0.27
N GLY A 68 9.63 17.65 -1.34
CA GLY A 68 10.05 17.03 -2.61
C GLY A 68 9.86 15.51 -2.70
N LYS A 69 8.97 14.90 -1.90
CA LYS A 69 8.65 13.46 -2.02
C LYS A 69 8.28 13.05 -3.46
N SER A 70 7.37 13.79 -4.10
CA SER A 70 6.97 13.55 -5.50
C SER A 70 8.12 13.71 -6.49
N LEU A 71 9.06 14.64 -6.21
CA LEU A 71 10.24 14.84 -7.04
C LEU A 71 11.19 13.64 -6.96
N VAL A 72 11.43 13.12 -5.75
CA VAL A 72 12.23 11.90 -5.55
C VAL A 72 11.58 10.71 -6.24
N THR A 73 10.26 10.52 -6.09
CA THR A 73 9.54 9.44 -6.78
C THR A 73 9.66 9.54 -8.30
N LEU A 74 9.58 10.75 -8.86
CA LEU A 74 9.70 10.97 -10.29
C LEU A 74 11.13 10.71 -10.81
N ASP A 75 12.17 11.16 -10.10
CA ASP A 75 13.57 10.89 -10.43
C ASP A 75 13.85 9.37 -10.39
N LEU A 76 13.34 8.65 -9.38
CA LEU A 76 13.45 7.19 -9.32
C LEU A 76 12.79 6.52 -10.53
N ALA A 77 11.58 6.92 -10.90
CA ALA A 77 10.88 6.37 -12.07
C ALA A 77 11.66 6.63 -13.37
N ALA A 78 12.19 7.84 -13.56
CA ALA A 78 12.99 8.20 -14.72
C ALA A 78 14.27 7.35 -14.81
N ARG A 79 14.97 7.14 -13.68
CA ARG A 79 16.17 6.29 -13.64
C ARG A 79 15.87 4.85 -14.01
N VAL A 80 14.79 4.29 -13.48
CA VAL A 80 14.35 2.92 -13.79
C VAL A 80 14.07 2.77 -15.28
N SER A 81 13.28 3.67 -15.86
CA SER A 81 12.93 3.63 -17.29
C SER A 81 14.13 3.82 -18.22
N ALA A 82 15.12 4.63 -17.81
CA ALA A 82 16.33 4.89 -18.59
C ALA A 82 17.47 3.89 -18.31
N GLY A 83 17.32 2.98 -17.36
CA GLY A 83 18.42 2.12 -16.88
C GLY A 83 19.59 2.91 -16.25
N ALA A 84 19.31 4.10 -15.71
CA ALA A 84 20.32 4.96 -15.10
C ALA A 84 20.68 4.49 -13.68
N PRO A 85 21.92 4.71 -13.21
CA PRO A 85 22.33 4.31 -11.88
C PRO A 85 21.61 5.13 -10.80
N PHE A 86 21.36 4.49 -9.66
CA PHE A 86 20.87 5.16 -8.45
C PHE A 86 21.99 5.93 -7.74
N PRO A 87 21.67 6.97 -6.97
CA PRO A 87 22.65 7.67 -6.14
C PRO A 87 23.39 6.68 -5.23
N ARG A 88 24.72 6.81 -5.17
CA ARG A 88 25.61 5.91 -4.41
C ARG A 88 25.55 4.42 -4.82
N SER A 89 24.90 4.07 -5.93
CA SER A 89 25.01 2.74 -6.51
C SER A 89 26.24 2.64 -7.43
N ILE A 90 27.01 1.57 -7.27
CA ILE A 90 28.11 1.22 -8.17
C ILE A 90 27.54 0.21 -9.17
N SER A 91 26.82 0.70 -10.17
CA SER A 91 26.34 -0.17 -11.26
C SER A 91 27.18 0.07 -12.51
N PRO A 92 27.84 -0.94 -13.09
CA PRO A 92 28.47 -0.80 -14.39
C PRO A 92 27.36 -0.51 -15.42
N ARG A 93 27.52 0.54 -16.22
CA ARG A 93 26.57 0.87 -17.29
C ARG A 93 26.41 -0.35 -18.20
N ARG A 94 25.22 -0.97 -18.25
CA ARG A 94 24.83 -1.69 -19.45
C ARG A 94 24.29 -0.65 -20.42
N PRO A 95 24.92 -0.47 -21.60
CA PRO A 95 24.42 0.47 -22.59
C PRO A 95 22.97 0.08 -22.93
N ALA A 96 22.09 1.07 -23.03
CA ALA A 96 20.76 0.87 -23.59
C ALA A 96 20.93 0.25 -24.98
N VAL A 97 20.51 -1.00 -25.13
CA VAL A 97 20.51 -1.67 -26.43
C VAL A 97 19.61 -0.85 -27.36
N ARG A 98 20.18 -0.57 -28.53
CA ARG A 98 19.66 0.29 -29.59
C ARG A 98 18.42 -0.29 -30.27
#